data_AF-A0A5T1TBT5-F1
#
_entry.id   AF-A0A5T1TBT5-F1
#
_cell.length_a   1.000
_cell.length_b   1.000
_cell.length_c   1.000
_cell.angle_alpha   90.00
_cell.angle_beta   90.00
_cell.angle_gamma   90.00
#
_symmetry.space_group_name_H-M   'P 1'
#
loop_
_entity.id
_entity.type
_entity.pdbx_description
1 polymer ?
#
loop_
_entity_poly.entity_id
_entity_poly.type
_entity_poly.pdbx_seq_one_letter_code
_entity_poly.pdbx_strand_id
1 'polypeptide(L)'
;LSKFNFSNANFQDNVYFNNTHFKDYVDFHECEFEKIACFYGVKFYKTPNFSACYFKEPKAVNLINVDIDKLDFKSVEKYIEDNYKDESYKNETKGIQDKKEFFKIKNKHKLRYAKNLKDSFRVIKDVLITQNNTLEAQEWHKLELYAKEKENHINLSVKDREKNADIFKNILIWFNCVLLNVYRNTSDHHNDFLKILNFTVGMIVLYGVFIFFCQACIEPYSKFFNELKSSVIFIIIGILVFLCCIMFYFNRKKSIFAKSIFFIIAMVFIVLYLVTYFYKTNEYK
;
A
#
# COMPACT_ATOMS: atom_id res chain seq x y z
N LEU A 1 23.44 -9.81 20.28
CA LEU A 1 22.01 -10.07 20.52
C LEU A 1 21.57 -11.09 19.48
N SER A 2 21.13 -12.26 19.93
CA SER A 2 20.93 -13.43 19.08
C SER A 2 19.61 -13.33 18.32
N LYS A 3 19.69 -13.13 17.00
CA LYS A 3 18.61 -13.47 16.06
C LYS A 3 18.33 -14.97 16.21
N PHE A 4 17.08 -15.36 16.43
CA PHE A 4 16.69 -16.77 16.43
C PHE A 4 16.49 -17.19 14.99
N ASN A 5 17.38 -18.02 14.46
CA ASN A 5 17.29 -18.47 13.08
C ASN A 5 16.91 -19.96 13.03
N PHE A 6 15.69 -20.22 12.59
CA PHE A 6 15.17 -21.55 12.27
C PHE A 6 15.02 -21.73 10.75
N SER A 7 15.52 -20.80 9.92
CA SER A 7 15.33 -20.85 8.47
C SER A 7 15.73 -22.22 7.91
N ASN A 8 14.91 -22.77 7.02
CA ASN A 8 15.10 -24.07 6.37
C ASN A 8 15.06 -25.27 7.33
N ALA A 9 14.62 -25.08 8.58
CA ALA A 9 14.45 -26.19 9.52
C ALA A 9 13.27 -27.07 9.09
N ASN A 10 13.46 -28.38 9.20
CA ASN A 10 12.41 -29.36 9.01
C ASN A 10 12.06 -30.02 10.36
N PHE A 11 10.90 -29.66 10.90
CA PHE A 11 10.38 -30.19 12.15
C PHE A 11 9.54 -31.46 11.87
N GLN A 12 10.22 -32.60 11.98
CA GLN A 12 9.65 -33.94 11.74
C GLN A 12 8.69 -34.42 12.84
N ASP A 13 8.81 -33.85 14.05
CA ASP A 13 7.95 -34.16 15.18
C ASP A 13 7.26 -32.90 15.70
N ASN A 14 6.39 -33.07 16.70
CA ASN A 14 5.70 -31.95 17.33
C ASN A 14 6.71 -30.94 17.90
N VAL A 15 6.48 -29.65 17.61
CA VAL A 15 7.32 -28.55 18.11
C VAL A 15 6.47 -27.55 18.89
N TYR A 16 7.00 -27.11 20.03
CA TYR A 16 6.30 -26.25 20.97
C TYR A 16 7.15 -25.02 21.31
N PHE A 17 6.65 -23.85 20.94
CA PHE A 17 7.18 -22.53 21.30
C PHE A 17 6.35 -21.86 22.40
N ASN A 18 5.54 -22.63 23.13
CA ASN A 18 4.55 -22.11 24.09
C ASN A 18 5.13 -21.06 25.04
N ASN A 19 4.42 -19.93 25.20
CA ASN A 19 4.77 -18.83 26.10
C ASN A 19 6.18 -18.25 25.88
N THR A 20 6.77 -18.45 24.70
CA THR A 20 8.10 -17.94 24.38
C THR A 20 8.04 -16.45 24.05
N HIS A 21 8.97 -15.68 24.60
CA HIS A 21 9.11 -14.25 24.34
C HIS A 21 10.28 -14.01 23.39
N PHE A 22 10.00 -13.83 22.09
CA PHE A 22 11.02 -13.47 21.10
C PHE A 22 11.29 -11.97 21.16
N LYS A 23 12.32 -11.60 21.94
CA LYS A 23 12.76 -10.19 22.11
C LYS A 23 13.46 -9.63 20.86
N ASP A 24 14.05 -10.50 20.06
CA ASP A 24 14.74 -10.14 18.80
C ASP A 24 14.04 -10.79 17.59
N TYR A 25 14.52 -10.51 16.38
CA TYR A 25 14.01 -11.10 15.15
C TYR A 25 14.10 -12.63 15.20
N VAL A 26 13.01 -13.27 14.80
CA VAL A 26 12.92 -14.72 14.64
C VAL A 26 12.59 -15.05 13.20
N ASP A 27 13.31 -16.02 12.65
CA ASP A 27 13.28 -16.38 11.24
C ASP A 27 12.89 -17.84 11.09
N PHE A 28 11.66 -18.08 10.64
CA PHE A 28 11.10 -19.37 10.26
C PHE A 28 11.03 -19.53 8.73
N HIS A 29 11.74 -18.71 7.97
CA HIS A 29 11.76 -18.80 6.51
C HIS A 29 11.97 -20.23 6.01
N GLU A 30 11.12 -20.71 5.11
CA GLU A 30 11.25 -22.07 4.54
C GLU A 30 11.26 -23.19 5.60
N CYS A 31 10.64 -22.97 6.76
CA CYS A 31 10.41 -24.05 7.72
C CYS A 31 9.32 -25.00 7.22
N GLU A 32 9.53 -26.29 7.45
CA GLU A 32 8.54 -27.34 7.25
C GLU A 32 8.11 -27.90 8.61
N PHE A 33 6.80 -27.95 8.85
CA PHE A 33 6.22 -28.53 10.05
C PHE A 33 5.36 -29.74 9.66
N GLU A 34 5.88 -30.94 9.95
CA GLU A 34 5.26 -32.21 9.56
C GLU A 34 4.11 -32.63 10.50
N LYS A 35 4.12 -32.14 11.74
CA LYS A 35 3.11 -32.45 12.77
C LYS A 35 2.66 -31.17 13.49
N ILE A 36 2.37 -31.25 14.80
CA ILE A 36 1.87 -30.12 15.59
C ILE A 36 2.95 -29.03 15.68
N ALA A 37 2.57 -27.79 15.37
CA ALA A 37 3.39 -26.61 15.59
C ALA A 37 2.65 -25.66 16.54
N CYS A 38 3.09 -25.60 17.80
CA CYS A 38 2.39 -24.85 18.83
C CYS A 38 3.09 -23.53 19.14
N PHE A 39 2.42 -22.41 18.87
CA PHE A 39 2.84 -21.04 19.18
C PHE A 39 1.95 -20.41 20.25
N TYR A 40 1.29 -21.22 21.08
CA TYR A 40 0.38 -20.73 22.11
C TYR A 40 1.06 -19.71 23.02
N GLY A 41 0.48 -18.51 23.18
CA GLY A 41 1.02 -17.50 24.09
C GLY A 41 2.37 -16.89 23.65
N VAL A 42 2.80 -17.11 22.41
CA VAL A 42 4.06 -16.53 21.92
C VAL A 42 3.94 -15.01 21.81
N LYS A 43 4.98 -14.30 22.24
CA LYS A 43 5.07 -12.85 22.09
C LYS A 43 6.20 -12.46 21.15
N PHE A 44 5.84 -11.77 20.06
CA PHE A 44 6.80 -11.23 19.10
C PHE A 44 7.02 -9.73 19.34
N TYR A 45 8.22 -9.35 19.82
CA TYR A 45 8.58 -7.92 19.97
C TYR A 45 9.03 -7.27 18.66
N LYS A 46 9.40 -8.09 17.68
CA LYS A 46 9.75 -7.69 16.32
C LYS A 46 9.05 -8.61 15.33
N THR A 47 8.79 -8.11 14.13
CA THR A 47 8.08 -8.85 13.09
C THR A 47 8.76 -10.19 12.79
N PRO A 48 8.05 -11.34 12.98
CA PRO A 48 8.61 -12.65 12.67
C PRO A 48 8.56 -12.90 11.17
N ASN A 49 9.47 -13.74 10.68
CA ASN A 49 9.48 -14.17 9.29
C ASN A 49 8.96 -15.60 9.15
N PHE A 50 7.80 -15.77 8.54
CA PHE A 50 7.20 -17.07 8.18
C PHE A 50 7.13 -17.25 6.66
N SER A 51 7.92 -16.48 5.89
CA SER A 51 7.88 -16.54 4.43
C SER A 51 8.24 -17.93 3.92
N ALA A 52 7.42 -18.47 3.02
CA ALA A 52 7.53 -19.82 2.49
C ALA A 52 7.54 -20.92 3.57
N CYS A 53 6.98 -20.66 4.77
CA CYS A 53 6.67 -21.73 5.71
C CYS A 53 5.64 -22.70 5.12
N TYR A 54 5.86 -23.98 5.37
CA TYR A 54 4.92 -25.04 5.05
C TYR A 54 4.43 -25.73 6.32
N PHE A 55 3.11 -25.71 6.52
CA PHE A 55 2.43 -26.48 7.54
C PHE A 55 1.69 -27.62 6.86
N LYS A 56 2.09 -28.87 7.10
CA LYS A 56 1.47 -30.04 6.48
C LYS A 56 -0.01 -30.14 6.80
N GLU A 57 -0.37 -29.85 8.05
CA GLU A 57 -1.75 -29.76 8.51
C GLU A 57 -1.99 -28.41 9.20
N PRO A 58 -2.55 -27.41 8.49
CA PRO A 58 -2.79 -26.07 9.05
C PRO A 58 -3.63 -26.07 10.33
N LYS A 59 -4.58 -27.01 10.47
CA LYS A 59 -5.40 -27.15 11.69
C LYS A 59 -4.59 -27.59 12.92
N ALA A 60 -3.43 -28.23 12.73
CA ALA A 60 -2.54 -28.66 13.80
C ALA A 60 -1.60 -27.53 14.31
N VAL A 61 -1.68 -26.33 13.73
CA VAL A 61 -0.85 -25.18 14.10
C VAL A 61 -1.57 -24.34 15.15
N ASN A 62 -1.11 -24.29 16.39
CA ASN A 62 -1.79 -23.49 17.42
C ASN A 62 -1.23 -22.06 17.46
N LEU A 63 -2.05 -21.07 17.10
CA LEU A 63 -1.72 -19.63 17.15
C LEU A 63 -2.57 -18.86 18.18
N ILE A 64 -3.22 -19.56 19.11
CA ILE A 64 -4.05 -18.91 20.14
C ILE A 64 -3.16 -18.09 21.08
N ASN A 65 -3.60 -16.89 21.44
CA ASN A 65 -2.90 -15.96 22.34
C ASN A 65 -1.51 -15.53 21.83
N VAL A 66 -1.27 -15.55 20.52
CA VAL A 66 -0.07 -14.92 19.95
C VAL A 66 -0.19 -13.40 20.11
N ASP A 67 0.70 -12.80 20.90
CA ASP A 67 0.72 -11.37 21.17
C ASP A 67 1.46 -10.63 20.04
N ILE A 68 0.70 -9.79 19.34
CA ILE A 68 1.16 -8.93 18.25
C ILE A 68 1.07 -7.43 18.59
N ASP A 69 0.90 -7.04 19.84
CA ASP A 69 0.70 -5.63 20.25
C ASP A 69 1.87 -4.72 19.83
N LYS A 70 3.05 -5.31 19.63
CA LYS A 70 4.27 -4.61 19.18
C LYS A 70 4.46 -4.67 17.66
N LEU A 71 3.60 -5.37 16.93
CA LEU A 71 3.63 -5.48 15.48
C LEU A 71 2.72 -4.42 14.85
N ASP A 72 3.23 -3.19 14.76
CA ASP A 72 2.55 -2.09 14.06
C ASP A 72 3.16 -1.84 12.66
N PHE A 73 2.59 -0.89 11.94
CA PHE A 73 3.11 -0.49 10.62
C PHE A 73 4.57 0.00 10.67
N LYS A 74 5.00 0.62 11.78
CA LYS A 74 6.40 1.03 11.95
C LYS A 74 7.32 -0.18 12.14
N SER A 75 6.86 -1.23 12.82
CA SER A 75 7.62 -2.46 12.99
C SER A 75 7.83 -3.18 11.64
N VAL A 76 6.81 -3.17 10.76
CA VAL A 76 6.89 -3.68 9.39
C VAL A 76 7.94 -2.91 8.57
N GLU A 77 7.89 -1.57 8.59
CA GLU A 77 8.89 -0.74 7.93
C GLU A 77 10.30 -1.01 8.47
N LYS A 78 10.43 -1.06 9.80
CA LYS A 78 11.71 -1.30 10.48
C LYS A 78 12.28 -2.67 10.13
N TYR A 79 11.46 -3.72 10.05
CA TYR A 79 11.91 -5.04 9.62
C TYR A 79 12.56 -4.98 8.22
N ILE A 80 11.96 -4.26 7.27
CA ILE A 80 12.52 -4.13 5.92
C ILE A 80 13.85 -3.37 5.96
N GLU A 81 13.93 -2.25 6.69
CA GLU A 81 15.15 -1.43 6.78
C GLU A 81 16.29 -2.14 7.51
N ASP A 82 15.99 -2.89 8.57
CA ASP A 82 16.99 -3.56 9.39
C ASP A 82 17.52 -4.84 8.72
N ASN A 83 16.71 -5.53 7.92
CA ASN A 83 17.07 -6.85 7.37
C ASN A 83 17.48 -6.86 5.89
N TYR A 84 17.20 -5.83 5.08
CA TYR A 84 17.49 -5.90 3.63
C TYR A 84 18.98 -6.04 3.27
N LYS A 85 19.89 -5.69 4.18
CA LYS A 85 21.35 -5.77 3.99
C LYS A 85 21.91 -7.14 4.36
N ASP A 86 21.29 -8.19 3.85
CA ASP A 86 21.76 -9.57 4.03
C ASP A 86 23.09 -9.84 3.32
N GLU A 87 23.61 -11.06 3.48
CA GLU A 87 24.86 -11.48 2.85
C GLU A 87 24.80 -11.38 1.32
N SER A 88 23.66 -11.73 0.73
CA SER A 88 23.42 -11.59 -0.72
C SER A 88 23.54 -10.13 -1.15
N TYR A 89 22.96 -9.18 -0.41
CA TYR A 89 23.11 -7.75 -0.69
C TYR A 89 24.57 -7.29 -0.58
N LYS A 90 25.28 -7.70 0.48
CA LYS A 90 26.68 -7.34 0.68
C LYS A 90 27.56 -7.86 -0.44
N ASN A 91 27.29 -9.07 -0.93
CA ASN A 91 27.99 -9.67 -2.06
C ASN A 91 27.66 -8.97 -3.38
N GLU A 92 26.38 -8.72 -3.67
CA GLU A 92 25.96 -8.01 -4.89
C GLU A 92 26.46 -6.56 -4.93
N THR A 93 26.59 -5.89 -3.78
CA THR A 93 27.08 -4.50 -3.72
C THR A 93 28.60 -4.36 -3.64
N LYS A 94 29.33 -5.47 -3.50
CA LYS A 94 30.79 -5.46 -3.36
C LYS A 94 31.44 -4.92 -4.64
N GLY A 95 32.13 -3.78 -4.53
CA GLY A 95 32.86 -3.17 -5.65
C GLY A 95 31.99 -2.34 -6.60
N ILE A 96 30.69 -2.20 -6.35
CA ILE A 96 29.82 -1.34 -7.18
C ILE A 96 30.08 0.12 -6.87
N GLN A 97 30.38 0.89 -7.92
CA GLN A 97 30.56 2.35 -7.86
C GLN A 97 29.42 3.12 -8.53
N ASP A 98 28.67 2.49 -9.45
CA ASP A 98 27.53 3.13 -10.10
C ASP A 98 26.37 3.33 -9.10
N LYS A 99 26.05 4.60 -8.83
CA LYS A 99 24.96 5.00 -7.93
C LYS A 99 23.58 4.49 -8.38
N LYS A 100 23.34 4.38 -9.68
CA LYS A 100 22.08 3.89 -10.26
C LYS A 100 21.95 2.39 -10.04
N GLU A 101 23.02 1.65 -10.28
CA GLU A 101 23.07 0.21 -10.03
C GLU A 101 22.92 -0.11 -8.54
N PHE A 102 23.67 0.59 -7.68
CA PHE A 102 23.56 0.47 -6.23
C PHE A 102 22.12 0.73 -5.73
N PHE A 103 21.44 1.74 -6.29
CA PHE A 103 20.04 2.03 -5.98
C PHE A 103 19.10 0.90 -6.41
N LYS A 104 19.31 0.32 -7.60
CA LYS A 104 18.52 -0.80 -8.12
C LYS A 104 18.66 -2.03 -7.23
N ILE A 105 19.90 -2.38 -6.84
CA ILE A 105 20.17 -3.50 -5.94
C ILE A 105 19.55 -3.25 -4.56
N LYS A 106 19.74 -2.06 -3.98
CA LYS A 106 19.10 -1.69 -2.71
C LYS A 106 17.59 -1.95 -2.72
N ASN A 107 16.89 -1.48 -3.77
CA ASN A 107 15.45 -1.66 -3.86
C ASN A 107 15.02 -3.09 -4.19
N LYS A 108 15.82 -3.84 -4.97
CA LYS A 108 15.62 -5.28 -5.20
C LYS A 108 15.59 -6.05 -3.87
N HIS A 109 16.55 -5.80 -2.99
CA HIS A 109 16.59 -6.45 -1.68
C HIS A 109 15.45 -5.98 -0.77
N LYS A 110 15.17 -4.67 -0.68
CA LYS A 110 14.01 -4.18 0.08
C LYS A 110 12.70 -4.80 -0.39
N LEU A 111 12.53 -4.94 -1.71
CA LEU A 111 11.36 -5.57 -2.31
C LEU A 111 11.24 -7.04 -1.91
N ARG A 112 12.35 -7.79 -1.86
CA ARG A 112 12.37 -9.18 -1.37
C ARG A 112 11.86 -9.25 0.07
N TYR A 113 12.37 -8.42 0.97
CA TYR A 113 11.93 -8.43 2.37
C TYR A 113 10.47 -8.00 2.55
N ALA A 114 9.99 -7.03 1.76
CA ALA A 114 8.57 -6.66 1.74
C ALA A 114 7.68 -7.83 1.28
N LYS A 115 8.11 -8.58 0.26
CA LYS A 115 7.40 -9.79 -0.22
C LYS A 115 7.40 -10.89 0.84
N ASN A 116 8.52 -11.12 1.51
CA ASN A 116 8.63 -12.10 2.59
C ASN A 116 7.68 -11.77 3.74
N LEU A 117 7.57 -10.51 4.15
CA LEU A 117 6.60 -10.09 5.18
C LEU A 117 5.17 -10.33 4.76
N LYS A 118 4.81 -9.90 3.54
CA LYS A 118 3.46 -10.13 3.00
C LYS A 118 3.13 -11.63 3.01
N ASP A 119 4.07 -12.46 2.57
CA ASP A 119 3.88 -13.91 2.56
C ASP A 119 3.78 -14.50 3.97
N SER A 120 4.60 -14.03 4.92
CA SER A 120 4.54 -14.43 6.33
C SER A 120 3.15 -14.17 6.93
N PHE A 121 2.63 -12.97 6.72
CA PHE A 121 1.32 -12.57 7.22
C PHE A 121 0.20 -13.34 6.54
N ARG A 122 0.32 -13.59 5.23
CA ARG A 122 -0.61 -14.45 4.48
C ARG A 122 -0.65 -15.86 5.06
N VAL A 123 0.50 -16.49 5.29
CA VAL A 123 0.59 -17.85 5.87
C VAL A 123 -0.12 -17.91 7.22
N ILE A 124 0.18 -16.98 8.13
CA ILE A 124 -0.43 -16.94 9.47
C ILE A 124 -1.94 -16.72 9.39
N LYS A 125 -2.37 -15.74 8.57
CA LYS A 125 -3.78 -15.46 8.32
C LYS A 125 -4.51 -16.69 7.78
N ASP A 126 -3.94 -17.38 6.80
CA ASP A 126 -4.55 -18.56 6.17
C ASP A 126 -4.73 -19.68 7.22
N VAL A 127 -3.75 -19.90 8.10
CA VAL A 127 -3.87 -20.83 9.23
C VAL A 127 -5.04 -20.42 10.15
N LEU A 128 -5.10 -19.17 10.59
CA LEU A 128 -6.17 -18.69 11.48
C LEU A 128 -7.56 -18.83 10.86
N ILE A 129 -7.70 -18.54 9.56
CA ILE A 129 -8.95 -18.75 8.81
C ILE A 129 -9.36 -20.23 8.84
N THR A 130 -8.43 -21.16 8.62
CA THR A 130 -8.74 -22.61 8.65
C THR A 130 -9.18 -23.11 10.03
N GLN A 131 -8.86 -22.35 11.08
CA GLN A 131 -9.25 -22.63 12.48
C GLN A 131 -10.54 -21.90 12.89
N ASN A 132 -11.22 -21.23 11.95
CA ASN A 132 -12.35 -20.33 12.22
C ASN A 132 -12.02 -19.19 13.19
N ASN A 133 -10.73 -18.83 13.33
CA ASN A 133 -10.31 -17.68 14.12
C ASN A 133 -10.28 -16.43 13.24
N THR A 134 -11.47 -15.94 12.90
CA THR A 134 -11.63 -14.86 11.91
C THR A 134 -11.25 -13.48 12.43
N LEU A 135 -11.36 -13.23 13.74
CA LEU A 135 -11.03 -11.94 14.35
C LEU A 135 -9.52 -11.72 14.34
N GLU A 136 -8.74 -12.65 14.88
CA GLU A 136 -7.28 -12.57 14.86
C GLU A 136 -6.74 -12.61 13.41
N ALA A 137 -7.37 -13.38 12.51
CA ALA A 137 -6.98 -13.38 11.10
C ALA A 137 -7.07 -11.98 10.46
N GLN A 138 -8.01 -11.13 10.88
CA GLN A 138 -8.14 -9.77 10.35
C GLN A 138 -6.95 -8.88 10.74
N GLU A 139 -6.41 -9.04 11.95
CA GLU A 139 -5.23 -8.28 12.38
C GLU A 139 -4.01 -8.61 11.51
N TRP A 140 -3.79 -9.89 11.23
CA TRP A 140 -2.74 -10.34 10.30
C TRP A 140 -3.02 -9.92 8.85
N HIS A 141 -4.28 -9.92 8.42
CA HIS A 141 -4.66 -9.43 7.10
C HIS A 141 -4.34 -7.93 6.92
N LYS A 142 -4.56 -7.11 7.95
CA LYS A 142 -4.19 -5.69 7.92
C LYS A 142 -2.68 -5.49 7.73
N LEU A 143 -1.86 -6.31 8.40
CA LEU A 143 -0.41 -6.32 8.21
C LEU A 143 -0.01 -6.80 6.81
N GLU A 144 -0.68 -7.82 6.27
CA GLU A 144 -0.51 -8.31 4.89
C GLU A 144 -0.77 -7.21 3.85
N LEU A 145 -1.90 -6.50 3.96
CA LEU A 145 -2.26 -5.39 3.08
C LEU A 145 -1.20 -4.29 3.15
N TYR A 146 -0.74 -3.93 4.35
CA TYR A 146 0.30 -2.93 4.51
C TYR A 146 1.65 -3.35 3.92
N ALA A 147 2.05 -4.61 4.08
CA ALA A 147 3.24 -5.14 3.41
C ALA A 147 3.11 -5.08 1.88
N LYS A 148 1.92 -5.30 1.34
CA LYS A 148 1.63 -5.12 -0.10
C LYS A 148 1.73 -3.66 -0.55
N GLU A 149 1.26 -2.70 0.25
CA GLU A 149 1.46 -1.27 -0.01
C GLU A 149 2.96 -0.94 -0.11
N LYS A 150 3.79 -1.45 0.81
CA LYS A 150 5.25 -1.26 0.77
C LYS A 150 5.90 -1.89 -0.46
N GLU A 151 5.48 -3.08 -0.84
CA GLU A 151 5.91 -3.73 -2.09
C GLU A 151 5.67 -2.80 -3.29
N ASN A 152 4.48 -2.21 -3.39
CA ASN A 152 4.10 -1.30 -4.48
C ASN A 152 4.90 0.01 -4.46
N HIS A 153 5.10 0.62 -3.29
CA HIS A 153 5.91 1.84 -3.15
C HIS A 153 7.37 1.62 -3.57
N ILE A 154 7.97 0.48 -3.20
CA ILE A 154 9.34 0.15 -3.62
C ILE A 154 9.39 -0.03 -5.14
N ASN A 155 8.44 -0.76 -5.72
CA ASN A 155 8.36 -0.96 -7.17
C ASN A 155 8.23 0.35 -7.96
N LEU A 156 7.42 1.31 -7.46
CA LEU A 156 7.32 2.64 -8.05
C LEU A 156 8.66 3.38 -8.00
N SER A 157 9.34 3.36 -6.85
CA SER A 157 10.62 4.07 -6.68
C SER A 157 11.73 3.60 -7.62
N VAL A 158 11.67 2.33 -8.07
CA VAL A 158 12.59 1.77 -9.08
C VAL A 158 12.23 2.30 -10.47
N LYS A 159 10.94 2.27 -10.84
CA LYS A 159 10.45 2.72 -12.14
C LYS A 159 10.61 4.21 -12.38
N ASP A 160 10.40 5.05 -11.37
CA ASP A 160 10.56 6.50 -11.48
C ASP A 160 11.99 6.91 -11.88
N ARG A 161 13.00 6.05 -11.66
CA ARG A 161 14.38 6.28 -12.09
C ARG A 161 14.74 5.64 -13.44
N GLU A 162 13.83 4.88 -14.04
CA GLU A 162 13.94 4.38 -15.41
C GLU A 162 13.30 5.41 -16.35
N LYS A 163 14.10 5.95 -17.28
CA LYS A 163 13.71 7.08 -18.17
C LYS A 163 12.46 6.83 -19.04
N ASN A 164 11.91 5.62 -19.06
CA ASN A 164 10.78 5.17 -19.87
C ASN A 164 9.68 4.49 -19.02
N ALA A 165 9.33 5.06 -17.86
CA ALA A 165 8.20 4.55 -17.09
C ALA A 165 6.88 4.88 -17.83
N ASP A 166 6.18 3.85 -18.30
CA ASP A 166 4.86 3.97 -18.90
C ASP A 166 3.89 4.66 -17.93
N ILE A 167 3.40 5.84 -18.34
CA ILE A 167 2.50 6.70 -17.57
C ILE A 167 1.26 5.91 -17.11
N PHE A 168 0.70 5.06 -17.99
CA PHE A 168 -0.46 4.24 -17.64
C PHE A 168 -0.16 3.24 -16.53
N LYS A 169 1.01 2.60 -16.58
CA LYS A 169 1.45 1.64 -15.56
C LYS A 169 1.67 2.31 -14.21
N ASN A 170 2.18 3.53 -14.18
CA ASN A 170 2.36 4.30 -12.96
C ASN A 170 1.01 4.74 -12.36
N ILE A 171 0.07 5.18 -13.19
CA ILE A 171 -1.30 5.51 -12.78
C ILE A 171 -1.99 4.29 -12.19
N LEU A 172 -1.90 3.13 -12.84
CA LEU A 172 -2.51 1.89 -12.36
C LEU A 172 -1.98 1.48 -10.99
N ILE A 173 -0.66 1.58 -10.77
CA ILE A 173 -0.07 1.24 -9.47
C ILE A 173 -0.49 2.26 -8.40
N TRP A 174 -0.59 3.54 -8.75
CA TRP A 174 -1.11 4.56 -7.84
C TRP A 174 -2.55 4.24 -7.41
N PHE A 175 -3.44 3.90 -8.36
CA PHE A 175 -4.80 3.46 -8.04
C PHE A 175 -4.80 2.22 -7.15
N ASN A 176 -3.94 1.24 -7.42
CA ASN A 176 -3.81 0.06 -6.56
C ASN A 176 -3.36 0.41 -5.14
N CYS A 177 -2.46 1.40 -4.96
CA CYS A 177 -2.07 1.87 -3.63
C CYS A 177 -3.22 2.58 -2.91
N VAL A 178 -3.98 3.44 -3.60
CA VAL A 178 -5.17 4.09 -3.03
C VAL A 178 -6.20 3.05 -2.62
N LEU A 179 -6.46 2.08 -3.50
CA LEU A 179 -7.39 0.99 -3.25
C LEU A 179 -6.98 0.16 -2.02
N LEU A 180 -5.71 -0.23 -1.91
CA LEU A 180 -5.19 -0.94 -0.73
C LEU A 180 -5.34 -0.12 0.54
N ASN A 181 -5.08 1.19 0.49
CA ASN A 181 -5.22 2.06 1.65
C ASN A 181 -6.68 2.20 2.09
N VAL A 182 -7.63 2.24 1.13
CA VAL A 182 -9.06 2.19 1.43
C VAL A 182 -9.39 0.86 2.10
N TYR A 183 -9.02 -0.29 1.50
CA TYR A 183 -9.24 -1.61 2.08
C TYR A 183 -8.67 -1.76 3.49
N ARG A 184 -7.46 -1.24 3.73
CA ARG A 184 -6.80 -1.31 5.04
C ARG A 184 -7.53 -0.48 6.09
N ASN A 185 -8.04 0.69 5.72
CA ASN A 185 -8.81 1.54 6.63
C ASN A 185 -10.24 1.03 6.85
N THR A 186 -10.85 0.37 5.86
CA THR A 186 -12.19 -0.21 6.00
C THR A 186 -12.20 -1.56 6.70
N SER A 187 -11.08 -2.31 6.65
CA SER A 187 -10.91 -3.55 7.41
C SER A 187 -11.00 -3.34 8.93
N ASP A 188 -10.78 -2.12 9.43
CA ASP A 188 -10.92 -1.76 10.87
C ASP A 188 -12.39 -1.61 11.32
N HIS A 189 -13.36 -1.76 10.42
CA HIS A 189 -14.76 -1.49 10.71
C HIS A 189 -15.54 -2.72 11.19
N HIS A 190 -14.99 -3.94 11.08
CA HIS A 190 -15.70 -5.17 11.46
C HIS A 190 -16.11 -5.24 12.94
N ASN A 191 -15.44 -4.47 13.80
CA ASN A 191 -15.75 -4.42 15.24
C ASN A 191 -16.52 -3.15 15.66
N ASP A 192 -16.84 -2.25 14.73
CA ASP A 192 -17.47 -0.96 15.06
C ASP A 192 -18.51 -0.55 14.02
N PHE A 193 -19.78 -0.78 14.37
CA PHE A 193 -20.93 -0.45 13.55
C PHE A 193 -20.96 1.03 13.13
N LEU A 194 -20.56 1.97 13.99
CA LEU A 194 -20.57 3.40 13.67
C LEU A 194 -19.54 3.73 12.59
N LYS A 195 -18.39 3.06 12.60
CA LYS A 195 -17.40 3.23 11.53
C LYS A 195 -17.90 2.69 10.20
N ILE A 196 -18.57 1.52 10.19
CA ILE A 196 -19.22 0.98 8.99
C ILE A 196 -20.24 1.99 8.47
N LEU A 197 -21.15 2.45 9.32
CA LEU A 197 -22.21 3.37 8.95
C LEU A 197 -21.66 4.68 8.39
N ASN A 198 -20.69 5.30 9.07
CA ASN A 198 -20.05 6.54 8.62
C ASN A 198 -19.36 6.36 7.26
N PHE A 199 -18.68 5.24 7.04
CA PHE A 199 -18.06 4.92 5.75
C PHE A 199 -19.12 4.76 4.64
N THR A 200 -20.19 4.01 4.89
CA THR A 200 -21.29 3.82 3.94
C THR A 200 -21.97 5.13 3.58
N VAL A 201 -22.31 5.96 4.56
CA VAL A 201 -22.88 7.30 4.33
C VAL A 201 -21.91 8.16 3.51
N GLY A 202 -20.62 8.14 3.84
CA GLY A 202 -19.59 8.84 3.07
C GLY A 202 -19.53 8.40 1.60
N MET A 203 -19.66 7.10 1.32
CA MET A 203 -19.71 6.58 -0.05
C MET A 203 -20.96 7.02 -0.82
N ILE A 204 -22.12 7.07 -0.16
CA ILE A 204 -23.37 7.58 -0.76
C ILE A 204 -23.21 9.06 -1.13
N VAL A 205 -22.69 9.88 -0.21
CA VAL A 205 -22.44 11.31 -0.47
C VAL A 205 -21.44 11.49 -1.61
N LEU A 206 -20.34 10.73 -1.61
CA LEU A 206 -19.34 10.78 -2.68
C LEU A 206 -19.94 10.43 -4.04
N TYR A 207 -20.79 9.41 -4.09
CA TYR A 207 -21.48 9.01 -5.33
C TYR A 207 -22.50 10.07 -5.79
N GLY A 208 -23.24 10.68 -4.87
CA GLY A 208 -24.14 11.80 -5.17
C GLY A 208 -23.40 13.02 -5.71
N VAL A 209 -22.26 13.37 -5.10
CA VAL A 209 -21.37 14.44 -5.59
C VAL A 209 -20.82 14.10 -6.97
N PHE A 210 -20.41 12.86 -7.21
CA PHE A 210 -19.94 12.41 -8.52
C PHE A 210 -21.03 12.54 -9.60
N ILE A 211 -22.26 12.08 -9.31
CA ILE A 211 -23.40 12.25 -10.22
C ILE A 211 -23.67 13.73 -10.49
N PHE A 212 -23.67 14.56 -9.44
CA PHE A 212 -23.87 16.00 -9.57
C PHE A 212 -22.81 16.63 -10.49
N PHE A 213 -21.54 16.27 -10.33
CA PHE A 213 -20.47 16.72 -11.24
C PHE A 213 -20.67 16.19 -12.66
N CYS A 214 -21.05 14.93 -12.85
CA CYS A 214 -21.36 14.40 -14.17
C CYS A 214 -22.50 15.18 -14.84
N GLN A 215 -23.59 15.45 -14.12
CA GLN A 215 -24.72 16.20 -14.64
C GLN A 215 -24.36 17.66 -14.94
N ALA A 216 -23.66 18.33 -14.02
CA ALA A 216 -23.15 19.69 -14.17
C ALA A 216 -22.11 19.81 -15.29
N CYS A 217 -21.42 18.72 -15.66
CA CYS A 217 -20.54 18.68 -16.83
C CYS A 217 -21.31 18.37 -18.13
N ILE A 218 -22.37 17.55 -18.09
CA ILE A 218 -23.15 17.09 -19.26
C ILE A 218 -24.05 18.20 -19.84
N GLU A 219 -24.74 18.97 -19.00
CA GLU A 219 -25.62 20.07 -19.45
C GLU A 219 -24.87 21.17 -20.22
N PRO A 220 -23.69 21.64 -19.76
CA PRO A 220 -22.84 22.51 -20.56
C PRO A 220 -22.27 21.78 -21.76
N TYR A 221 -21.89 20.48 -21.68
CA TYR A 221 -21.23 19.77 -22.78
C TYR A 221 -22.05 19.71 -24.08
N SER A 222 -23.37 19.48 -23.97
CA SER A 222 -24.27 19.41 -25.13
C SER A 222 -24.49 20.78 -25.79
N LYS A 223 -24.45 21.86 -24.99
CA LYS A 223 -24.53 23.26 -25.46
C LYS A 223 -23.16 23.77 -25.97
N PHE A 224 -22.07 23.33 -25.34
CA PHE A 224 -20.68 23.67 -25.62
C PHE A 224 -20.23 23.16 -26.99
N PHE A 225 -20.55 21.92 -27.37
CA PHE A 225 -20.21 21.41 -28.72
C PHE A 225 -20.93 22.16 -29.85
N ASN A 226 -22.12 22.70 -29.59
CA ASN A 226 -22.89 23.45 -30.58
C ASN A 226 -22.48 24.93 -30.70
N GLU A 227 -21.82 25.53 -29.71
CA GLU A 227 -21.41 26.95 -29.71
C GLU A 227 -19.87 27.19 -29.74
N LEU A 228 -19.05 26.16 -29.90
CA LEU A 228 -17.59 26.27 -29.87
C LEU A 228 -17.03 27.16 -31.00
N LYS A 229 -16.89 28.47 -30.72
CA LYS A 229 -16.01 29.37 -31.48
C LYS A 229 -14.56 29.16 -31.04
N SER A 230 -13.66 29.23 -32.03
CA SER A 230 -12.22 28.99 -31.95
C SER A 230 -11.48 29.61 -30.74
N SER A 231 -11.95 30.75 -30.22
CA SER A 231 -11.32 31.45 -29.09
C SER A 231 -11.36 30.70 -27.75
N VAL A 232 -12.40 29.89 -27.47
CA VAL A 232 -12.52 29.16 -26.19
C VAL A 232 -11.54 27.99 -26.12
N ILE A 233 -11.22 27.38 -27.27
CA ILE A 233 -10.23 26.31 -27.39
C ILE A 233 -8.83 26.80 -27.00
N PHE A 234 -8.46 28.03 -27.41
CA PHE A 234 -7.17 28.63 -27.03
C PHE A 234 -7.05 28.92 -25.53
N ILE A 235 -8.15 29.27 -24.86
CA ILE A 235 -8.15 29.50 -23.40
C ILE A 235 -7.97 28.18 -22.65
N ILE A 236 -8.65 27.11 -23.08
CA ILE A 236 -8.51 25.78 -22.48
C ILE A 236 -7.10 25.23 -22.68
N ILE A 237 -6.52 25.39 -23.88
CA ILE A 237 -5.12 25.04 -24.16
C ILE A 237 -4.17 25.88 -23.30
N GLY A 238 -4.43 27.18 -23.13
CA GLY A 238 -3.63 28.07 -22.27
C GLY A 238 -3.65 27.65 -20.79
N ILE A 239 -4.81 27.26 -20.26
CA ILE A 239 -4.95 26.75 -18.89
C ILE A 239 -4.21 25.41 -18.74
N LEU A 240 -4.30 24.51 -19.73
CA LEU A 240 -3.55 23.25 -19.74
C LEU A 240 -2.03 23.46 -19.76
N VAL A 241 -1.54 24.41 -20.57
CA VAL A 241 -0.10 24.77 -20.61
C VAL A 241 0.34 25.38 -19.28
N PHE A 242 -0.47 26.25 -18.66
CA PHE A 242 -0.17 26.86 -17.37
C PHE A 242 -0.13 25.81 -16.23
N LEU A 243 -1.05 24.84 -16.23
CA LEU A 243 -1.02 23.71 -15.30
C LEU A 243 0.23 22.83 -15.51
N CYS A 244 0.64 22.58 -16.75
CA CYS A 244 1.89 21.87 -17.05
C CYS A 244 3.12 22.63 -16.49
N CYS A 245 3.15 23.97 -16.60
CA CYS A 245 4.21 24.81 -16.02
C CYS A 245 4.22 24.77 -14.48
N ILE A 246 3.05 24.79 -13.83
CA ILE A 246 2.93 24.64 -12.37
C ILE A 246 3.39 23.26 -11.92
N MET A 247 2.98 22.19 -12.62
CA MET A 247 3.42 20.82 -12.35
C MET A 247 4.94 20.68 -12.50
N PHE A 248 5.55 21.38 -13.47
CA PHE A 248 7.00 21.44 -13.66
C PHE A 248 7.71 22.21 -12.52
N TYR A 249 7.16 23.34 -12.07
CA TYR A 249 7.71 24.16 -10.98
C TYR A 249 7.70 23.43 -9.62
N PHE A 250 6.62 22.70 -9.30
CA PHE A 250 6.47 21.98 -8.03
C PHE A 250 7.17 20.61 -7.98
N ASN A 251 7.84 20.21 -9.05
CA ASN A 251 8.55 18.94 -9.12
C ASN A 251 9.76 18.85 -8.16
N ARG A 252 10.10 19.94 -7.44
CA ARG A 252 11.18 20.00 -6.44
C ARG A 252 10.80 19.57 -5.00
N LYS A 253 9.52 19.43 -4.62
CA LYS A 253 9.12 18.99 -3.25
C LYS A 253 8.73 17.51 -3.20
N LYS A 254 9.16 16.81 -2.13
CA LYS A 254 9.10 15.34 -1.97
C LYS A 254 7.74 14.74 -1.55
N SER A 255 6.79 15.54 -1.07
CA SER A 255 5.49 15.01 -0.61
C SER A 255 4.51 14.90 -1.78
N ILE A 256 4.17 13.67 -2.15
CA ILE A 256 3.19 13.33 -3.19
C ILE A 256 1.78 13.84 -2.79
N PHE A 257 1.46 13.81 -1.50
CA PHE A 257 0.16 14.21 -0.97
C PHE A 257 -0.15 15.69 -1.16
N ALA A 258 0.85 16.57 -0.97
CA ALA A 258 0.71 18.00 -1.21
C ALA A 258 0.49 18.33 -2.69
N LYS A 259 1.06 17.53 -3.60
CA LYS A 259 0.87 17.67 -5.05
C LYS A 259 -0.56 17.31 -5.47
N SER A 260 -1.13 16.24 -4.89
CA SER A 260 -2.50 15.81 -5.17
C SER A 260 -3.55 16.80 -4.67
N ILE A 261 -3.39 17.34 -3.46
CA ILE A 261 -4.29 18.38 -2.92
C ILE A 261 -4.27 19.63 -3.81
N PHE A 262 -3.09 20.07 -4.23
CA PHE A 262 -2.97 21.26 -5.07
C PHE A 262 -3.58 21.05 -6.47
N PHE A 263 -3.43 19.86 -7.06
CA PHE A 263 -4.08 19.53 -8.34
C PHE A 263 -5.60 19.57 -8.25
N ILE A 264 -6.16 19.05 -7.15
CA ILE A 264 -7.61 19.10 -6.89
C ILE A 264 -8.06 20.56 -6.71
N ILE A 265 -7.33 21.36 -5.94
CA ILE A 265 -7.65 22.79 -5.75
C ILE A 265 -7.59 23.54 -7.08
N ALA A 266 -6.57 23.30 -7.91
CA ALA A 266 -6.44 23.95 -9.21
C ALA A 266 -7.59 23.58 -10.17
N MET A 267 -8.02 22.31 -10.18
CA MET A 267 -9.20 21.88 -10.92
C MET A 267 -10.47 22.59 -10.44
N VAL A 268 -10.67 22.71 -9.12
CA VAL A 268 -11.81 23.44 -8.55
C VAL A 268 -11.81 24.91 -8.99
N PHE A 269 -10.66 25.58 -8.97
CA PHE A 269 -10.57 26.98 -9.43
C PHE A 269 -10.86 27.15 -10.93
N ILE A 270 -10.48 26.18 -11.77
CA ILE A 270 -10.80 26.20 -13.20
C ILE A 270 -12.30 26.04 -13.41
N VAL A 271 -12.92 25.09 -12.69
CA VAL A 271 -14.38 24.92 -12.74
C VAL A 271 -15.10 26.18 -12.27
N LEU A 272 -14.66 26.79 -11.16
CA LEU A 272 -15.25 28.05 -10.67
C LEU A 272 -15.09 29.18 -11.68
N TYR A 273 -13.91 29.36 -12.26
CA TYR A 273 -13.67 30.41 -13.27
C TYR A 273 -14.57 30.24 -14.50
N LEU A 274 -14.72 29.01 -14.99
CA LEU A 274 -15.60 28.70 -16.11
C LEU A 274 -17.06 29.03 -15.75
N VAL A 275 -17.53 28.61 -14.56
CA VAL A 275 -18.88 28.92 -14.08
C VAL A 275 -19.13 30.43 -14.01
N THR A 276 -18.18 31.21 -13.46
CA THR A 276 -18.33 32.68 -13.35
C THR A 276 -18.32 33.38 -14.72
N TYR A 277 -17.48 32.91 -15.66
CA TYR A 277 -17.45 33.41 -17.03
C TYR A 277 -18.78 33.18 -17.77
N PHE A 278 -19.39 32.01 -17.58
CA PHE A 278 -20.70 31.67 -18.14
C PHE A 278 -21.85 32.45 -17.50
N TYR A 279 -21.80 32.68 -16.18
CA TYR A 279 -22.81 33.49 -15.51
C TYR A 279 -22.82 34.93 -16.04
N LYS A 280 -21.63 35.51 -16.20
CA LYS A 280 -21.47 36.87 -16.71
C LYS A 280 -21.87 37.01 -18.18
N THR A 281 -21.66 36.00 -19.01
CA THR A 281 -22.05 36.05 -20.44
C THR A 281 -23.55 35.85 -20.67
N ASN A 282 -24.28 35.23 -19.74
CA ASN A 282 -25.74 35.12 -19.79
C ASN A 282 -26.48 36.39 -19.29
N GLU A 283 -25.86 37.25 -18.47
CA GLU A 283 -26.46 38.54 -18.07
C GLU A 283 -26.42 39.61 -19.17
N TYR A 284 -25.60 39.43 -20.22
CA TYR A 284 -25.48 40.38 -21.34
C TYR A 284 -26.14 39.87 -22.65
N LYS A 285 -26.99 38.84 -22.58
CA LYS A 285 -27.90 38.40 -23.65
C LYS A 285 -29.33 38.74 -23.26
#